data_AF-C9RFH0-F1
#
_entry.id   AF-C9RFH0-F1
#
_cell.length_a   1.000
_cell.length_b   1.000
_cell.length_c   1.000
_cell.angle_alpha   90.00
_cell.angle_beta   90.00
_cell.angle_gamma   90.00
#
_symmetry.space_group_name_H-M   'P 1'
#
loop_
_entity.id
_entity.type
_entity.pdbx_description
1 polymer ?
#
loop_
_entity_poly.entity_id
_entity_poly.type
_entity_poly.pdbx_seq_one_letter_code
_entity_poly.pdbx_strand_id
1 'polypeptide(L)'
;MSSANNVYGKLYTDLTKFAIVYFLALIGYFSSLFSIESLWYNLFHIRAPFLGMVLFGGFYYILWIVIAKEVCGKYYGVLTATLIACFALIASPWFGVSNPPWFGIVGLTSFIIMGYLTERYNGAVGLPVAVIINWAVFWAFNPDVFAARYSVSALVITFILSIVSGFIGDYIGRIVGRYLKNMINLEKTVPVATEQKQ
;
A
#
# COMPACT_ATOMS: atom_id res chain seq x y z
N MET A 1 36.38 9.73 -14.16
CA MET A 1 35.99 10.14 -12.80
C MET A 1 34.69 10.91 -12.89
N SER A 2 33.65 10.51 -12.16
CA SER A 2 32.41 11.30 -12.04
C SER A 2 32.74 12.63 -11.35
N SER A 3 32.41 13.77 -11.97
CA SER A 3 32.51 15.09 -11.32
C SER A 3 31.75 15.09 -9.99
N ALA A 4 32.30 15.73 -8.95
CA ALA A 4 31.69 15.82 -7.62
C ALA A 4 30.25 16.37 -7.67
N ASN A 5 29.98 17.33 -8.56
CA ASN A 5 28.64 17.88 -8.79
C ASN A 5 27.62 16.82 -9.25
N ASN A 6 28.09 15.79 -9.96
CA ASN A 6 27.25 14.68 -10.43
C ASN A 6 26.92 13.70 -9.29
N VAL A 7 27.80 13.60 -8.28
CA VAL A 7 27.59 12.76 -7.08
C VAL A 7 26.56 13.41 -6.14
N TYR A 8 26.71 14.71 -5.86
CA TYR A 8 25.79 15.44 -4.97
C TYR A 8 24.37 15.51 -5.55
N GLY A 9 24.22 15.79 -6.86
CA GLY A 9 22.91 15.84 -7.51
C GLY A 9 22.17 14.49 -7.52
N LYS A 10 22.93 13.39 -7.70
CA LYS A 10 22.38 12.03 -7.61
C LYS A 10 21.92 11.69 -6.20
N LEU A 11 22.78 11.93 -5.19
CA LEU A 11 22.45 11.68 -3.79
C LEU A 11 21.21 12.46 -3.34
N TYR A 12 21.13 13.74 -3.71
CA TYR A 12 19.96 14.57 -3.42
C TYR A 12 18.67 13.98 -4.01
N THR A 13 18.72 13.58 -5.30
CA THR A 13 17.56 12.99 -5.99
C THR A 13 17.10 11.69 -5.33
N ASP A 14 18.05 10.82 -4.96
CA ASP A 14 17.74 9.54 -4.32
C ASP A 14 17.14 9.76 -2.92
N LEU A 15 17.67 10.69 -2.14
CA LEU A 15 17.11 11.09 -0.84
C LEU A 15 15.70 11.68 -0.96
N THR A 16 15.46 12.54 -1.95
CA THR A 16 14.12 13.11 -2.17
C THR A 16 13.10 12.02 -2.49
N LYS A 17 13.44 11.07 -3.37
CA LYS A 17 12.55 9.95 -3.71
C LYS A 17 12.27 9.06 -2.50
N PHE A 18 13.30 8.78 -1.71
CA PHE A 18 13.14 8.02 -0.47
C PHE A 18 12.23 8.74 0.52
N ALA A 19 12.40 10.05 0.70
CA ALA A 19 11.55 10.85 1.58
C ALA A 19 10.08 10.83 1.12
N ILE A 20 9.82 10.99 -0.19
CA ILE A 20 8.47 10.88 -0.75
C ILE A 20 7.87 9.51 -0.42
N VAL A 21 8.60 8.43 -0.68
CA VAL A 21 8.12 7.06 -0.39
C VAL A 21 7.87 6.84 1.09
N TYR A 22 8.70 7.37 1.98
CA TYR A 22 8.53 7.29 3.42
C TYR A 22 7.25 7.99 3.88
N PHE A 23 6.99 9.22 3.41
CA PHE A 23 5.76 9.95 3.76
C PHE A 23 4.51 9.27 3.19
N LEU A 24 4.55 8.80 1.94
CA LEU A 24 3.44 8.05 1.35
C LEU A 24 3.13 6.77 2.13
N ALA A 25 4.17 6.06 2.59
CA ALA A 25 4.01 4.89 3.44
C ALA A 25 3.40 5.24 4.81
N LEU A 26 3.80 6.35 5.44
CA LEU A 26 3.17 6.81 6.67
C LEU A 26 1.70 7.15 6.47
N ILE A 27 1.35 7.86 5.39
CA ILE A 27 -0.05 8.19 5.08
C ILE A 27 -0.86 6.91 4.87
N GLY A 28 -0.33 5.92 4.13
CA GLY A 28 -0.99 4.64 3.95
C GLY A 28 -1.21 3.89 5.26
N TYR A 29 -0.19 3.85 6.11
CA TYR A 29 -0.31 3.28 7.46
C TYR A 29 -1.38 4.01 8.30
N PHE A 30 -1.33 5.33 8.43
CA PHE A 30 -2.35 6.08 9.18
C PHE A 30 -3.75 5.94 8.59
N SER A 31 -3.87 5.90 7.26
CA SER A 31 -5.15 5.65 6.58
C SER A 31 -5.75 4.30 6.99
N SER A 32 -4.91 3.28 7.16
CA SER A 32 -5.36 1.95 7.59
C SER A 32 -5.89 1.88 9.02
N LEU A 33 -5.56 2.86 9.87
CA LEU A 33 -6.08 2.94 11.24
C LEU A 33 -7.55 3.36 11.29
N PHE A 34 -8.06 4.03 10.25
CA PHE A 34 -9.46 4.44 10.15
C PHE A 34 -10.40 3.29 9.75
N SER A 35 -10.05 2.05 10.09
CA SER A 35 -10.76 0.86 9.66
C SER A 35 -12.20 0.85 10.18
N ILE A 36 -13.18 0.85 9.27
CA ILE A 36 -14.61 0.98 9.58
C ILE A 36 -15.31 -0.39 9.68
N GLU A 37 -14.59 -1.44 10.11
CA GLU A 37 -15.09 -2.83 10.08
C GLU A 37 -16.38 -3.03 10.87
N SER A 38 -16.49 -2.33 12.01
CA SER A 38 -17.68 -2.37 12.87
C SER A 38 -18.93 -1.84 12.17
N LEU A 39 -18.82 -0.81 11.33
CA LEU A 39 -19.93 -0.25 10.57
C LEU A 39 -20.43 -1.23 9.50
N TRP A 40 -19.51 -1.88 8.78
CA TRP A 40 -19.87 -2.86 7.75
C TRP A 40 -20.54 -4.10 8.32
N TYR A 41 -20.05 -4.59 9.46
CA TYR A 41 -20.72 -5.68 10.16
C TYR A 41 -22.13 -5.28 10.63
N ASN A 42 -22.30 -4.07 11.16
CA ASN A 42 -23.60 -3.60 11.65
C ASN A 42 -24.61 -3.34 10.53
N LEU A 43 -24.18 -2.89 9.36
CA LEU A 43 -25.06 -2.57 8.23
C LEU A 43 -25.41 -3.78 7.35
N PHE A 44 -24.43 -4.66 7.09
CA PHE A 44 -24.58 -5.72 6.09
C PHE A 44 -24.43 -7.13 6.66
N HIS A 45 -24.12 -7.27 7.96
CA HIS A 45 -23.87 -8.54 8.63
C HIS A 45 -22.79 -9.41 7.95
N ILE A 46 -21.88 -8.78 7.20
CA ILE A 46 -20.76 -9.45 6.53
C ILE A 46 -19.59 -9.56 7.52
N ARG A 47 -19.08 -10.78 7.69
CA ARG A 47 -17.83 -11.06 8.40
C ARG A 47 -16.83 -11.71 7.45
N ALA A 48 -15.66 -11.11 7.33
CA ALA A 48 -14.50 -11.71 6.69
C ALA A 48 -13.25 -11.38 7.51
N PRO A 49 -12.20 -12.22 7.46
CA PRO A 49 -10.93 -11.87 8.09
C PRO A 49 -10.37 -10.60 7.47
N PHE A 50 -9.85 -9.70 8.30
CA PHE A 50 -9.13 -8.49 7.86
C PHE A 50 -10.00 -7.56 6.99
N LEU A 51 -11.28 -7.42 7.35
CA LEU A 51 -12.31 -6.80 6.52
C LEU A 51 -11.95 -5.37 6.06
N GLY A 52 -11.26 -4.60 6.89
CA GLY A 52 -10.81 -3.24 6.55
C GLY A 52 -9.84 -3.22 5.38
N MET A 53 -8.84 -4.11 5.39
CA MET A 53 -7.93 -4.30 4.25
C MET A 53 -8.69 -4.73 3.01
N VAL A 54 -9.65 -5.64 3.16
CA VAL A 54 -10.37 -6.23 2.03
C VAL A 54 -11.27 -5.20 1.34
N LEU A 55 -11.98 -4.37 2.11
CA LEU A 55 -12.91 -3.37 1.57
C LEU A 55 -12.22 -2.09 1.10
N PHE A 56 -11.27 -1.59 1.88
CA PHE A 56 -10.67 -0.26 1.67
C PHE A 56 -9.17 -0.31 1.39
N GLY A 57 -8.57 -1.49 1.23
CA GLY A 57 -7.15 -1.63 0.92
C GLY A 57 -6.73 -0.93 -0.38
N GLY A 58 -7.67 -0.70 -1.30
CA GLY A 58 -7.48 0.17 -2.46
C GLY A 58 -7.06 1.59 -2.08
N PHE A 59 -7.78 2.18 -1.12
CA PHE A 59 -7.53 3.52 -0.63
C PHE A 59 -6.40 3.57 0.41
N TYR A 60 -6.35 2.58 1.30
CA TYR A 60 -5.35 2.54 2.39
C TYR A 60 -3.96 2.19 1.91
N TYR A 61 -3.82 1.37 0.85
CA TYR A 61 -2.53 0.83 0.44
C TYR A 61 -2.24 1.08 -1.04
N ILE A 62 -3.10 0.59 -1.93
CA ILE A 62 -2.83 0.60 -3.38
C ILE A 62 -2.63 2.01 -3.92
N LEU A 63 -3.48 2.96 -3.52
CA LEU A 63 -3.39 4.36 -3.95
C LEU A 63 -1.99 4.94 -3.71
N TRP A 64 -1.44 4.75 -2.51
CA TRP A 64 -0.13 5.29 -2.13
C TRP A 64 1.03 4.55 -2.80
N ILE A 65 0.92 3.22 -2.93
CA ILE A 65 1.87 2.37 -3.67
C ILE A 65 1.98 2.84 -5.14
N VAL A 66 0.85 3.12 -5.78
CA VAL A 66 0.82 3.55 -7.17
C VAL A 66 1.35 4.97 -7.33
N ILE A 67 1.00 5.91 -6.44
CA ILE A 67 1.56 7.27 -6.47
C ILE A 67 3.09 7.21 -6.35
N ALA A 68 3.63 6.41 -5.43
CA ALA A 68 5.07 6.24 -5.25
C ALA A 68 5.75 5.74 -6.54
N LYS A 69 5.18 4.72 -7.19
CA LYS A 69 5.67 4.20 -8.47
C LYS A 69 5.66 5.26 -9.56
N GLU A 70 4.56 6.00 -9.72
CA GLU A 70 4.42 6.99 -10.79
C GLU A 70 5.39 8.16 -10.63
N VAL A 71 5.56 8.64 -9.39
CA VAL A 71 6.41 9.80 -9.06
C VAL A 71 7.89 9.43 -9.02
N CYS A 72 8.26 8.34 -8.32
CA CYS A 72 9.66 8.01 -8.03
C CYS A 72 10.27 6.99 -9.02
N GLY A 73 9.44 6.16 -9.64
CA GLY A 73 9.81 5.16 -10.63
C GLY A 73 9.58 3.71 -10.17
N LYS A 74 10.13 2.76 -10.94
CA LYS A 74 10.01 1.32 -10.67
C LYS A 74 10.55 0.95 -9.29
N TYR A 75 9.90 -0.02 -8.63
CA TYR A 75 10.21 -0.56 -7.30
C TYR A 75 9.93 0.36 -6.12
N TYR A 76 9.65 1.64 -6.34
CA TYR A 76 9.30 2.55 -5.24
C TYR A 76 7.92 2.25 -4.65
N GLY A 77 6.99 1.67 -5.42
CA GLY A 77 5.72 1.16 -4.89
C GLY A 77 5.92 -0.09 -4.02
N VAL A 78 6.82 -1.00 -4.41
CA VAL A 78 7.21 -2.14 -3.56
C VAL A 78 7.82 -1.65 -2.24
N LEU A 79 8.71 -0.65 -2.31
CA LEU A 79 9.32 -0.05 -1.12
C LEU A 79 8.26 0.59 -0.22
N THR A 80 7.30 1.35 -0.79
CA THR A 80 6.16 1.90 -0.05
C THR A 80 5.35 0.81 0.64
N ALA A 81 4.98 -0.26 -0.07
CA ALA A 81 4.22 -1.37 0.51
C ALA A 81 4.98 -2.03 1.68
N THR A 82 6.28 -2.23 1.51
CA THR A 82 7.17 -2.81 2.53
C THR A 82 7.20 -1.93 3.78
N LEU A 83 7.37 -0.61 3.61
CA LEU A 83 7.40 0.35 4.72
C LEU A 83 6.06 0.43 5.45
N ILE A 84 4.93 0.40 4.73
CA ILE A 84 3.59 0.34 5.36
C ILE A 84 3.51 -0.88 6.29
N ALA A 85 3.93 -2.06 5.80
CA ALA A 85 3.92 -3.28 6.61
C ALA A 85 4.84 -3.18 7.82
N CYS A 86 6.05 -2.60 7.66
CA CYS A 86 6.96 -2.35 8.78
C CYS A 86 6.35 -1.44 9.83
N PHE A 87 5.70 -0.33 9.44
CA PHE A 87 5.03 0.56 10.39
C PHE A 87 3.89 -0.14 11.13
N ALA A 88 3.08 -0.92 10.42
CA ALA A 88 2.01 -1.69 11.04
C ALA A 88 2.54 -2.72 12.05
N LEU A 89 3.64 -3.42 11.73
CA LEU A 89 4.27 -4.42 12.61
C LEU A 89 4.96 -3.81 13.83
N ILE A 90 5.46 -2.58 13.73
CA ILE A 90 6.00 -1.85 14.90
C ILE A 90 4.87 -1.49 15.87
N ALA A 91 3.70 -1.10 15.35
CA ALA A 91 2.59 -0.65 16.17
C ALA A 91 1.83 -1.80 16.86
N SER A 92 1.67 -2.94 16.18
CA SER A 92 0.92 -4.08 16.71
C SER A 92 1.27 -5.38 15.99
N PRO A 93 1.00 -6.55 16.61
CA PRO A 93 1.02 -7.82 15.88
C PRO A 93 0.13 -7.74 14.64
N TRP A 94 0.52 -8.44 13.57
CA TRP A 94 -0.18 -8.35 12.28
C TRP A 94 -1.65 -8.73 12.40
N PHE A 95 -2.55 -7.78 12.15
CA PHE A 95 -4.00 -7.88 12.39
C PHE A 95 -4.38 -8.34 13.81
N GLY A 96 -3.55 -8.04 14.82
CA GLY A 96 -3.75 -8.46 16.20
C GLY A 96 -3.50 -9.95 16.45
N VAL A 97 -3.02 -10.71 15.45
CA VAL A 97 -2.68 -12.13 15.60
C VAL A 97 -1.30 -12.24 16.26
N SER A 98 -1.29 -12.57 17.55
CA SER A 98 -0.07 -12.79 18.34
C SER A 98 0.38 -14.25 18.38
N ASN A 99 -0.51 -15.19 18.03
CA ASN A 99 -0.22 -16.61 17.96
C ASN A 99 -0.70 -17.18 16.61
N PRO A 100 0.19 -17.74 15.77
CA PRO A 100 1.64 -17.89 16.00
C PRO A 100 2.41 -16.56 15.93
N PRO A 101 3.50 -16.38 16.71
CA PRO A 101 4.27 -15.13 16.73
C PRO A 101 4.87 -14.73 15.38
N TRP A 102 5.12 -15.71 14.51
CA TRP A 102 5.70 -15.49 13.18
C TRP A 102 4.67 -15.00 12.15
N PHE A 103 3.38 -14.87 12.49
CA PHE A 103 2.34 -14.42 11.55
C PHE A 103 2.65 -13.03 10.96
N GLY A 104 3.42 -12.20 11.65
CA GLY A 104 3.92 -10.93 11.10
C GLY A 104 4.78 -11.07 9.84
N ILE A 105 5.51 -12.18 9.68
CA ILE A 105 6.29 -12.48 8.47
C ILE A 105 5.37 -12.67 7.26
N VAL A 106 4.20 -13.29 7.47
CA VAL A 106 3.17 -13.46 6.43
C VAL A 106 2.68 -12.10 5.97
N GLY A 107 2.40 -11.22 6.93
CA GLY A 107 1.99 -9.85 6.66
C GLY A 107 2.97 -9.09 5.80
N LEU A 108 4.23 -9.03 6.24
CA LEU A 108 5.31 -8.39 5.50
C LEU A 108 5.46 -8.97 4.09
N THR A 109 5.50 -10.30 3.98
CA THR A 109 5.65 -10.99 2.68
C THR A 109 4.48 -10.69 1.75
N SER A 110 3.25 -10.71 2.28
CA SER A 110 2.05 -10.41 1.50
C SER A 110 2.04 -8.98 0.95
N PHE A 111 2.56 -8.00 1.71
CA PHE A 111 2.65 -6.61 1.26
C PHE A 111 3.76 -6.40 0.23
N ILE A 112 4.90 -7.09 0.35
CA ILE A 112 5.93 -7.09 -0.69
C ILE A 112 5.35 -7.65 -2.01
N ILE A 113 4.65 -8.78 -1.94
CA ILE A 113 3.99 -9.39 -3.10
C ILE A 113 2.91 -8.46 -3.67
N MET A 114 2.09 -7.85 -2.81
CA MET A 114 1.08 -6.86 -3.22
C MET A 114 1.72 -5.71 -3.99
N GLY A 115 2.73 -5.06 -3.42
CA GLY A 115 3.44 -3.96 -4.09
C GLY A 115 4.01 -4.38 -5.44
N TYR A 116 4.63 -5.56 -5.51
CA TYR A 116 5.20 -6.07 -6.76
C TYR A 116 4.14 -6.33 -7.83
N LEU A 117 3.05 -7.00 -7.46
CA LEU A 117 1.96 -7.32 -8.39
C LEU A 117 1.18 -6.07 -8.81
N THR A 118 1.00 -5.10 -7.91
CA THR A 118 0.42 -3.79 -8.24
C THR A 118 1.27 -3.05 -9.25
N GLU A 119 2.59 -3.03 -9.08
CA GLU A 119 3.48 -2.42 -10.06
C GLU A 119 3.47 -3.13 -11.41
N ARG A 120 3.47 -4.48 -11.40
CA ARG A 120 3.58 -5.31 -12.59
C ARG A 120 2.29 -5.36 -13.40
N TYR A 121 1.16 -5.45 -12.73
CA TYR A 121 -0.16 -5.61 -13.32
C TYR A 121 -1.03 -4.39 -12.97
N ASN A 122 -1.66 -4.41 -11.79
CA ASN A 122 -2.44 -3.30 -11.23
C ASN A 122 -2.90 -3.67 -9.80
N GLY A 123 -3.49 -2.70 -9.09
CA GLY A 123 -4.07 -2.88 -7.77
C GLY A 123 -5.16 -3.96 -7.66
N ALA A 124 -5.93 -4.20 -8.73
CA ALA A 124 -6.96 -5.24 -8.77
C ALA A 124 -6.38 -6.67 -8.78
N VAL A 125 -5.06 -6.81 -9.02
CA VAL A 125 -4.33 -8.07 -8.87
C VAL A 125 -3.55 -8.09 -7.55
N GLY A 126 -2.86 -7.01 -7.22
CA GLY A 126 -2.02 -6.96 -6.03
C GLY A 126 -2.77 -7.13 -4.72
N LEU A 127 -3.86 -6.37 -4.52
CA LEU A 127 -4.63 -6.41 -3.27
C LEU A 127 -5.28 -7.78 -3.02
N PRO A 128 -6.03 -8.37 -3.98
CA PRO A 128 -6.69 -9.66 -3.73
C PRO A 128 -5.72 -10.81 -3.50
N VAL A 129 -4.53 -10.78 -4.13
CA VAL A 129 -3.49 -11.78 -3.85
C VAL A 129 -2.98 -11.66 -2.42
N ALA A 130 -2.75 -10.43 -1.94
CA ALA A 130 -2.39 -10.21 -0.53
C ALA A 130 -3.48 -10.73 0.42
N VAL A 131 -4.75 -10.50 0.09
CA VAL A 131 -5.90 -11.00 0.85
C VAL A 131 -5.90 -12.53 0.88
N ILE A 132 -5.76 -13.21 -0.26
CA ILE A 132 -5.72 -14.68 -0.35
C ILE A 132 -4.57 -15.23 0.50
N ILE A 133 -3.38 -14.66 0.43
CA ILE A 133 -2.22 -15.13 1.22
C ILE A 133 -2.54 -15.07 2.71
N ASN A 134 -3.04 -13.94 3.19
CA ASN A 134 -3.37 -13.77 4.61
C ASN A 134 -4.51 -14.69 5.04
N TRP A 135 -5.55 -14.85 4.22
CA TRP A 135 -6.67 -15.75 4.51
C TRP A 135 -6.24 -17.22 4.53
N ALA A 136 -5.46 -17.67 3.55
CA ALA A 136 -5.03 -19.05 3.44
C ALA A 136 -4.17 -19.45 4.64
N VAL A 137 -3.22 -18.61 5.04
CA VAL A 137 -2.40 -18.88 6.22
C VAL A 137 -3.23 -18.75 7.49
N PHE A 138 -4.11 -17.74 7.61
CA PHE A 138 -4.97 -17.62 8.79
C PHE A 138 -5.88 -18.84 8.96
N TRP A 139 -6.48 -19.34 7.87
CA TRP A 139 -7.28 -20.56 7.86
C TRP A 139 -6.47 -21.80 8.24
N ALA A 140 -5.28 -21.98 7.67
CA ALA A 140 -4.44 -23.15 7.95
C ALA A 140 -4.04 -23.29 9.42
N PHE A 141 -3.90 -22.17 10.15
CA PHE A 141 -3.49 -22.16 11.54
C PHE A 141 -4.62 -21.89 12.54
N ASN A 142 -5.81 -21.47 12.07
CA ASN A 142 -6.99 -21.22 12.90
C ASN A 142 -8.28 -21.76 12.23
N PRO A 143 -8.34 -23.04 11.83
CA PRO A 143 -9.43 -23.56 11.00
C PRO A 143 -10.78 -23.49 11.71
N ASP A 144 -10.83 -23.77 13.02
CA ASP A 144 -12.07 -23.74 13.81
C ASP A 144 -12.63 -22.32 13.94
N VAL A 145 -11.75 -21.35 14.21
CA VAL A 145 -12.13 -19.93 14.29
C VAL A 145 -12.62 -19.44 12.93
N PHE A 146 -11.95 -19.87 11.86
CA PHE A 146 -12.29 -19.47 10.51
C PHE A 146 -13.67 -20.01 10.11
N ALA A 147 -13.92 -21.31 10.31
CA ALA A 147 -15.18 -21.96 9.98
C ALA A 147 -16.35 -21.45 10.85
N ALA A 148 -16.10 -21.14 12.13
CA ALA A 148 -17.13 -20.63 13.03
C ALA A 148 -17.51 -19.16 12.76
N ARG A 149 -16.62 -18.35 12.19
CA ARG A 149 -16.81 -16.90 12.07
C ARG A 149 -17.13 -16.40 10.67
N TYR A 150 -16.75 -17.14 9.62
CA TYR A 150 -16.80 -16.66 8.25
C TYR A 150 -17.55 -17.63 7.34
N SER A 151 -18.53 -17.12 6.60
CA SER A 151 -19.24 -17.90 5.59
C SER A 151 -18.53 -17.82 4.24
N VAL A 152 -18.66 -18.89 3.44
CA VAL A 152 -18.10 -18.93 2.07
C VAL A 152 -18.64 -17.78 1.21
N SER A 153 -19.93 -17.46 1.33
CA SER A 153 -20.54 -16.35 0.59
C SER A 153 -19.94 -15.00 0.99
N ALA A 154 -19.70 -14.75 2.28
CA ALA A 154 -19.06 -13.52 2.73
C ALA A 154 -17.62 -13.40 2.21
N LEU A 155 -16.87 -14.50 2.20
CA LEU A 155 -15.51 -14.52 1.65
C LEU A 155 -15.51 -14.23 0.14
N VAL A 156 -16.42 -14.82 -0.63
CA VAL A 156 -16.52 -14.55 -2.08
C VAL A 156 -16.89 -13.11 -2.35
N ILE A 157 -17.91 -12.57 -1.65
CA ILE A 157 -18.34 -11.17 -1.82
C ILE A 157 -17.20 -10.22 -1.49
N THR A 158 -16.57 -10.40 -0.33
CA THR A 158 -15.49 -9.52 0.12
C THR A 158 -14.24 -9.65 -0.74
N PHE A 159 -13.94 -10.84 -1.26
CA PHE A 159 -12.89 -11.01 -2.26
C PHE A 159 -13.16 -10.21 -3.54
N ILE A 160 -14.38 -10.25 -4.08
CA ILE A 160 -14.77 -9.42 -5.23
C ILE A 160 -14.63 -7.93 -4.90
N LEU A 161 -15.07 -7.51 -3.72
CA LEU A 161 -14.92 -6.13 -3.27
C LEU A 161 -13.45 -5.69 -3.16
N SER A 162 -12.53 -6.60 -2.81
CA SER A 162 -11.11 -6.30 -2.82
C SER A 162 -10.55 -6.05 -4.23
N ILE A 163 -11.05 -6.77 -5.24
CA ILE A 163 -10.68 -6.52 -6.64
C ILE A 163 -11.15 -5.12 -7.04
N VAL A 164 -12.40 -4.78 -6.75
CA VAL A 164 -12.99 -3.47 -7.06
C VAL A 164 -12.26 -2.35 -6.33
N SER A 165 -12.01 -2.52 -5.04
CA SER A 165 -11.26 -1.57 -4.20
C SER A 165 -9.86 -1.35 -4.76
N GLY A 166 -9.13 -2.44 -5.04
CA GLY A 166 -7.81 -2.40 -5.63
C GLY A 166 -7.79 -1.70 -6.99
N PHE A 167 -8.78 -1.94 -7.84
CA PHE A 167 -8.93 -1.25 -9.13
C PHE A 167 -9.14 0.26 -8.96
N ILE A 168 -10.04 0.67 -8.08
CA ILE A 168 -10.33 2.09 -7.82
C ILE A 168 -9.09 2.80 -7.27
N GLY A 169 -8.42 2.19 -6.29
CA GLY A 169 -7.19 2.72 -5.71
C GLY A 169 -6.07 2.90 -6.75
N ASP A 170 -5.90 1.91 -7.64
CA ASP A 170 -4.93 1.97 -8.74
C ASP A 170 -5.27 3.10 -9.72
N TYR A 171 -6.52 3.18 -10.14
CA TYR A 171 -6.98 4.20 -11.08
C TYR A 171 -6.75 5.62 -10.55
N ILE A 172 -7.20 5.90 -9.32
CA ILE A 172 -7.02 7.20 -8.66
C ILE A 172 -5.53 7.48 -8.46
N GLY A 173 -4.77 6.49 -7.96
CA GLY A 173 -3.34 6.62 -7.71
C GLY A 173 -2.56 6.98 -8.98
N ARG A 174 -2.93 6.43 -10.16
CA ARG A 174 -2.31 6.79 -11.44
C ARG A 174 -2.64 8.19 -11.91
N ILE A 175 -3.86 8.67 -11.67
CA ILE A 175 -4.24 10.04 -12.01
C ILE A 175 -3.44 11.02 -11.16
N VAL A 176 -3.51 10.84 -9.84
CA VAL A 176 -2.82 11.70 -8.87
C VAL A 176 -1.31 11.64 -9.06
N GLY A 177 -0.74 10.43 -9.20
CA GLY A 177 0.70 10.23 -9.37
C GLY A 177 1.25 10.87 -10.65
N ARG A 178 0.54 10.76 -11.78
CA ARG A 178 0.94 11.44 -13.03
C ARG A 178 0.84 12.96 -12.91
N TYR A 179 -0.21 13.46 -12.26
CA TYR A 179 -0.36 14.90 -12.02
C TYR A 179 0.78 15.46 -11.16
N LEU A 180 1.09 14.81 -10.04
CA LEU A 180 2.19 15.20 -9.15
C LEU A 180 3.55 15.13 -9.85
N LYS A 181 3.80 14.06 -10.61
CA LYS A 181 5.03 13.92 -11.39
C LYS A 181 5.23 15.07 -12.37
N ASN A 182 4.16 15.48 -13.05
CA ASN A 182 4.21 16.57 -14.01
C ASN A 182 4.49 17.91 -13.32
N MET A 183 3.88 18.18 -12.17
CA MET A 183 4.17 19.38 -11.37
C MET A 183 5.63 19.44 -10.94
N ILE A 184 6.17 18.34 -10.39
CA ILE A 184 7.56 18.26 -9.93
C ILE A 184 8.54 18.45 -11.10
N ASN A 185 8.22 17.93 -12.29
CA ASN A 185 9.06 18.11 -13.47
C ASN A 185 9.00 19.54 -14.01
N LEU A 186 7.83 20.20 -13.97
CA LEU A 186 7.67 21.59 -14.38
C LEU A 186 8.51 22.54 -13.50
N GLU A 187 8.51 22.34 -12.18
CA GLU A 187 9.34 23.12 -11.25
C GLU A 187 10.85 22.98 -11.55
N LYS A 188 11.30 21.81 -12.01
CA LYS A 188 12.71 21.62 -12.41
C LYS A 188 13.08 22.33 -13.71
N THR A 189 12.11 22.67 -14.54
CA THR A 189 12.33 23.32 -15.85
C THR A 189 12.21 24.83 -15.84
N VAL A 190 11.63 25.43 -14.79
CA VAL A 190 11.62 26.89 -14.63
C VAL A 190 12.95 27.31 -14.00
N PRO A 191 13.87 27.96 -14.73
CA PRO A 191 15.06 28.49 -14.10
C PRO A 191 14.62 29.53 -13.07
N VAL A 192 15.09 29.39 -11.82
CA VAL A 192 14.99 30.45 -10.82
C VAL A 192 15.58 31.69 -11.48
N ALA A 193 14.72 32.66 -11.80
CA ALA A 193 15.14 33.95 -12.30
C ALA A 193 15.98 34.57 -11.18
N THR A 194 17.30 34.36 -11.25
CA THR A 194 18.26 35.06 -10.42
C THR A 194 17.93 36.53 -10.50
N GLU A 195 17.59 37.09 -9.34
CA GLU A 195 17.41 38.51 -9.11
C GLU A 195 18.44 39.29 -9.92
N GLN A 196 17.95 40.02 -10.93
CA GLN A 196 18.78 41.01 -11.59
C GLN A 196 19.09 42.10 -10.56
N LYS A 197 20.40 42.16 -10.27
CA LYS A 197 21.09 43.09 -9.39
C LYS A 197 20.60 44.54 -9.55
N GLN A 198 20.64 45.22 -8.41
CA GLN A 198 20.65 46.68 -8.20
C GLN A 198 21.49 47.43 -9.25
#